data_AF-A0A0F9PJJ1-F1
#
_entry.id   AF-A0A0F9PJJ1-F1
#
_cell.length_a   1.000
_cell.length_b   1.000
_cell.length_c   1.000
_cell.angle_alpha   90.00
_cell.angle_beta   90.00
_cell.angle_gamma   90.00
#
_symmetry.space_group_name_H-M   'P 1'
#
loop_
_entity.id
_entity.type
_entity.pdbx_description
1 polymer ?
#
loop_
_entity_poly.entity_id
_entity_poly.type
_entity_poly.pdbx_seq_one_letter_code
_entity_poly.pdbx_strand_id
1 'polypeptide(L)'
;MKRKLVAVKIDETDMWHHTDPEKERLFGRIFGIYAADLSQVTHCCEFTPSYELHFVNSDFEGGEGYCDLDDKVQEEMHDYIEEGDRTTDFISYFHCSLIDSFPKISDGFPTSPAKSCVIELGFNDADLGGEEDQQEVMEDLVEELQSNPV
;
A
#
# COMPACT_ATOMS: atom_id res chain seq x y z
N MET A 1 0.81 -25.35 -0.23
CA MET A 1 -0.37 -24.58 -0.70
C MET A 1 0.23 -23.35 -1.35
N LYS A 2 -0.20 -22.95 -2.56
CA LYS A 2 0.44 -21.82 -3.26
C LYS A 2 0.07 -20.52 -2.52
N ARG A 3 1.06 -19.70 -2.13
CA ARG A 3 0.77 -18.41 -1.46
C ARG A 3 0.06 -17.46 -2.42
N LYS A 4 -0.67 -16.50 -1.86
CA LYS A 4 -1.36 -15.47 -2.64
C LYS A 4 -0.81 -14.11 -2.24
N LEU A 5 0.37 -13.83 -2.78
CA LEU A 5 1.10 -12.60 -2.56
C LEU A 5 0.54 -11.48 -3.42
N VAL A 6 0.21 -10.36 -2.79
CA VAL A 6 -0.45 -9.22 -3.43
C VAL A 6 0.12 -7.91 -2.90
N ALA A 7 -0.01 -6.85 -3.69
CA ALA A 7 0.05 -5.49 -3.20
C ALA A 7 -1.39 -5.00 -2.94
N VAL A 8 -1.60 -4.25 -1.87
CA VAL A 8 -2.90 -3.66 -1.52
C VAL A 8 -2.70 -2.16 -1.47
N LYS A 9 -3.44 -1.43 -2.32
CA LYS A 9 -3.50 0.04 -2.28
C LYS A 9 -4.74 0.46 -1.52
N ILE A 10 -4.60 1.28 -0.48
CA ILE A 10 -5.70 1.74 0.36
C ILE A 10 -5.73 3.26 0.33
N ASP A 11 -6.87 3.87 -0.03
CA ASP A 11 -7.09 5.32 0.12
C ASP A 11 -7.07 5.69 1.60
N GLU A 12 -6.01 6.40 1.99
CA GLU A 12 -5.79 6.87 3.35
C GLU A 12 -5.91 8.39 3.46
N THR A 13 -6.36 9.07 2.40
CA THR A 13 -6.42 10.54 2.33
C THR A 13 -7.04 11.18 3.59
N ASP A 14 -8.11 10.57 4.13
CA ASP A 14 -8.80 11.07 5.33
C ASP A 14 -7.98 10.93 6.63
N MET A 15 -6.98 10.05 6.67
CA MET A 15 -6.08 9.81 7.80
C MET A 15 -4.91 10.79 7.83
N TRP A 16 -4.54 11.32 6.67
CA TRP A 16 -3.55 12.37 6.51
C TRP A 16 -4.22 13.72 6.79
N HIS A 17 -4.49 14.01 8.06
CA HIS A 17 -5.05 15.29 8.48
C HIS A 17 -4.05 16.42 8.19
N HIS A 18 -4.20 17.07 7.04
CA HIS A 18 -3.44 18.26 6.70
C HIS A 18 -3.95 19.43 7.54
N THR A 19 -3.04 20.07 8.28
CA THR A 19 -3.34 21.36 8.94
C THR A 19 -3.35 22.52 7.95
N ASP A 20 -2.96 22.26 6.70
CA ASP A 20 -2.84 23.22 5.61
C ASP A 20 -3.79 22.85 4.45
N PRO A 21 -4.90 23.60 4.27
CA PRO A 21 -5.86 23.38 3.18
C PRO A 21 -5.27 23.51 1.78
N GLU A 22 -4.16 24.25 1.61
CA GLU A 22 -3.50 24.32 0.30
C GLU A 22 -2.82 23.00 -0.04
N LYS A 23 -2.21 22.33 0.94
CA LYS A 23 -1.59 21.00 0.76
C LYS A 23 -2.63 19.93 0.45
N GLU A 24 -3.76 19.94 1.15
CA GLU A 24 -4.88 19.01 0.89
C GLU A 24 -5.36 19.11 -0.57
N ARG A 25 -5.46 20.33 -1.10
CA ARG A 25 -5.83 20.54 -2.51
C ARG A 25 -4.78 19.99 -3.49
N LEU A 26 -3.50 20.11 -3.14
CA LEU A 26 -2.39 19.73 -4.01
C LEU A 26 -2.08 18.23 -3.97
N PHE A 27 -2.25 17.55 -2.84
CA PHE A 27 -2.00 16.11 -2.73
C PHE A 27 -3.07 15.26 -3.42
N GLY A 28 -4.31 15.74 -3.55
CA GLY A 28 -5.37 15.04 -4.24
C GLY A 28 -5.83 13.77 -3.50
N ARG A 29 -5.09 12.67 -3.65
CA ARG A 29 -5.30 11.42 -2.91
C ARG A 29 -3.97 10.86 -2.43
N ILE A 30 -3.96 10.35 -1.21
CA ILE A 30 -2.82 9.64 -0.63
C ILE A 30 -3.24 8.20 -0.37
N PHE A 31 -2.36 7.27 -0.71
CA PHE A 31 -2.60 5.86 -0.57
C PHE A 31 -1.48 5.17 0.17
N GLY A 32 -1.82 4.33 1.14
CA GLY A 32 -0.89 3.38 1.72
C GLY A 32 -0.75 2.17 0.79
N ILE A 33 0.49 1.79 0.49
CA ILE A 33 0.84 0.57 -0.25
C ILE A 33 1.28 -0.49 0.74
N TYR A 34 0.66 -1.66 0.67
CA TYR A 34 0.94 -2.78 1.56
C TYR A 34 1.23 -4.07 0.80
N ALA A 35 2.15 -4.87 1.30
CA ALA A 35 2.36 -6.25 0.90
C ALA A 35 1.49 -7.17 1.77
N ALA A 36 0.84 -8.18 1.17
CA ALA A 36 0.05 -9.16 1.92
C ALA A 36 0.11 -10.57 1.31
N ASP A 37 0.05 -11.59 2.17
CA ASP A 37 -0.25 -12.98 1.78
C ASP A 37 -1.70 -13.32 2.13
N LEU A 38 -2.58 -13.28 1.13
CA LEU A 38 -4.01 -13.57 1.34
C LEU A 38 -4.31 -15.06 1.54
N SER A 39 -3.29 -15.93 1.48
CA SER A 39 -3.44 -17.35 1.82
C SER A 39 -3.41 -17.62 3.33
N GLN A 40 -3.00 -16.63 4.12
CA GLN A 40 -2.88 -16.73 5.57
C GLN A 40 -3.77 -15.71 6.27
N VAL A 41 -4.42 -16.12 7.35
CA VAL A 41 -5.28 -15.26 8.16
C VAL A 41 -4.77 -15.23 9.59
N THR A 42 -4.78 -14.05 10.18
CA THR A 42 -4.41 -13.82 11.57
C THR A 42 -5.66 -13.42 12.36
N HIS A 43 -5.82 -13.99 13.55
CA HIS A 43 -6.88 -13.61 14.49
C HIS A 43 -6.29 -12.64 15.52
N CYS A 44 -6.24 -11.36 15.17
CA CYS A 44 -5.73 -10.33 16.07
C CYS A 44 -6.86 -9.86 17.00
N CYS A 45 -6.88 -10.36 18.24
CA CYS A 45 -7.74 -9.96 19.36
C CYS A 45 -9.28 -10.05 19.18
N GLU A 46 -9.78 -10.40 18.00
CA GLU A 46 -11.21 -10.55 17.69
C GLU A 46 -11.51 -11.95 17.09
N PHE A 47 -12.76 -12.41 17.20
CA PHE A 47 -13.19 -13.70 16.61
C PHE A 47 -13.13 -13.68 15.07
N THR A 48 -13.03 -12.50 14.48
CA THR A 48 -13.05 -12.24 13.06
C THR A 48 -11.66 -12.35 12.44
N PRO A 49 -11.52 -13.00 11.26
CA PRO A 49 -10.23 -13.16 10.61
C PRO A 49 -9.77 -11.84 9.97
N SER A 50 -8.48 -11.55 10.10
CA SER A 50 -7.82 -10.41 9.47
C SER A 50 -6.63 -10.88 8.63
N TYR A 51 -6.28 -10.09 7.62
CA TYR A 51 -5.00 -10.20 6.94
C TYR A 51 -3.97 -9.31 7.64
N GLU A 52 -2.74 -9.81 7.67
CA GLU A 52 -1.56 -9.05 8.07
C GLU A 52 -1.01 -8.33 6.83
N LEU A 53 -1.00 -7.00 6.88
CA LEU A 53 -0.55 -6.13 5.78
C LEU A 53 0.73 -5.44 6.22
N HIS A 54 1.81 -5.65 5.47
CA HIS A 54 3.11 -5.04 5.71
C HIS A 54 3.21 -3.74 4.91
N PHE A 55 3.42 -2.63 5.59
CA PHE A 55 3.55 -1.33 4.95
C PHE A 55 4.81 -1.28 4.09
N VAL A 56 4.67 -0.81 2.85
CA VAL A 56 5.75 -0.69 1.86
C VAL A 56 6.19 0.77 1.79
N ASN A 57 5.26 1.65 1.44
CA ASN A 57 5.43 3.09 1.30
C ASN A 57 4.05 3.73 1.05
N SER A 58 3.98 5.04 1.09
CA SER A 58 2.83 5.77 0.55
C SER A 58 3.06 6.16 -0.90
N ASP A 59 1.96 6.22 -1.64
CA ASP A 59 1.86 6.76 -2.99
C ASP A 59 0.83 7.90 -2.99
N PHE A 60 0.93 8.85 -3.92
CA PHE A 60 -0.06 9.92 -4.01
C PHE A 60 -0.36 10.32 -5.45
N GLU A 61 -1.62 10.65 -5.69
CA GLU A 61 -2.11 11.16 -6.97
C GLU A 61 -2.33 12.67 -6.85
N GLY A 62 -1.37 13.43 -7.35
CA GLY A 62 -1.40 14.89 -7.33
C GLY A 62 -2.75 15.48 -7.77
N GLY A 63 -3.25 16.41 -6.96
CA GLY A 63 -4.51 17.11 -7.16
C GLY A 63 -4.44 18.22 -8.21
N GLU A 64 -5.44 19.09 -8.19
CA GLU A 64 -5.52 20.19 -9.16
C GLU A 64 -4.32 21.14 -9.06
N GLY A 65 -3.58 21.26 -10.16
CA GLY A 65 -2.41 22.13 -10.28
C GLY A 65 -1.10 21.52 -9.79
N TYR A 66 -1.07 20.25 -9.37
CA TYR A 66 0.16 19.59 -8.95
C TYR A 66 1.25 19.57 -10.04
N CYS A 67 0.87 19.27 -11.29
CA CYS A 67 1.79 19.25 -12.43
C CYS A 67 2.33 20.63 -12.82
N ASP A 68 1.70 21.71 -12.35
CA ASP A 68 2.09 23.09 -12.64
C ASP A 68 2.97 23.68 -11.51
N LEU A 69 3.21 22.92 -10.44
CA LEU A 69 4.08 23.32 -9.34
C LEU A 69 5.55 23.35 -9.77
N ASP A 70 6.34 24.20 -9.11
CA ASP A 70 7.78 24.15 -9.26
C ASP A 70 8.38 22.92 -8.55
N ASP A 71 9.56 22.51 -9.00
CA ASP A 71 10.28 21.33 -8.49
C ASP A 71 10.46 21.37 -6.96
N LYS A 72 10.61 22.56 -6.38
CA LYS A 72 10.83 22.73 -4.93
C LYS A 72 9.58 22.38 -4.15
N VAL A 73 8.41 22.79 -4.61
CA VAL A 73 7.15 22.44 -3.94
C VAL A 73 6.84 20.95 -4.12
N GLN A 74 7.16 20.37 -5.28
CA GLN A 74 7.02 18.92 -5.48
C GLN A 74 7.95 18.12 -4.55
N GLU A 75 9.19 18.58 -4.36
CA GLU A 75 10.15 18.01 -3.40
C GLU A 75 9.64 18.14 -1.95
N GLU A 76 9.14 19.31 -1.54
CA GLU A 76 8.55 19.51 -0.20
C GLU A 76 7.34 18.59 0.06
N MET A 77 6.57 18.27 -0.99
CA MET A 77 5.46 17.34 -0.89
C MET A 77 5.96 15.90 -0.75
N HIS A 78 6.99 15.51 -1.49
CA HIS A 78 7.62 14.20 -1.37
C HIS A 78 8.21 13.99 0.04
N ASP A 79 8.97 14.97 0.54
CA ASP A 79 9.54 14.96 1.89
C ASP A 79 8.47 14.80 2.98
N TYR A 80 7.30 15.40 2.78
CA TYR A 80 6.17 15.29 3.70
C TYR A 80 5.59 13.88 3.73
N ILE A 81 5.46 13.24 2.58
CA ILE A 81 5.01 11.84 2.49
C ILE A 81 6.04 10.91 3.14
N GLU A 82 7.31 11.07 2.82
CA GLU A 82 8.39 10.27 3.43
C GLU A 82 8.42 10.38 4.96
N GLU A 83 8.19 11.57 5.51
CA GLU A 83 8.15 11.75 6.96
C GLU A 83 6.92 11.07 7.59
N GLY A 84 5.76 11.10 6.92
CA GLY A 84 4.58 10.37 7.37
C GLY A 84 4.80 8.85 7.36
N ASP A 85 5.44 8.33 6.32
CA ASP A 85 5.79 6.91 6.18
C ASP A 85 6.64 6.42 7.36
N ARG A 86 7.60 7.23 7.83
CA ARG A 86 8.45 6.89 9.00
C ARG A 86 7.67 6.73 10.30
N THR A 87 6.48 7.32 10.38
CA THR A 87 5.61 7.25 11.57
C THR A 87 4.52 6.18 11.46
N THR A 88 4.41 5.53 10.31
CA THR A 88 3.41 4.49 10.05
C THR A 88 3.85 3.16 10.64
N ASP A 89 2.92 2.43 11.23
CA ASP A 89 3.18 1.09 11.76
C ASP A 89 3.54 0.14 10.60
N PHE A 90 4.64 -0.59 10.76
CA PHE A 90 5.13 -1.52 9.73
C PHE A 90 4.12 -2.63 9.41
N ILE A 91 3.30 -3.02 10.39
CA ILE A 91 2.28 -4.08 10.22
C ILE A 91 0.93 -3.54 10.66
N SER A 92 -0.05 -3.65 9.77
CA SER A 92 -1.45 -3.31 10.02
C SER A 92 -2.35 -4.52 9.80
N TYR A 93 -3.40 -4.66 10.61
CA TYR A 93 -4.34 -5.77 10.50
C TYR A 93 -5.68 -5.28 9.96
N PHE A 94 -6.07 -5.81 8.81
CA PHE A 94 -7.34 -5.46 8.17
C PHE A 94 -8.25 -6.68 8.07
N HIS A 95 -9.52 -6.50 8.41
CA HIS A 95 -10.51 -7.58 8.35
C HIS A 95 -10.60 -8.19 6.94
N CYS A 96 -10.58 -9.52 6.83
CA CYS A 96 -10.51 -10.19 5.51
C CYS A 96 -11.63 -9.76 4.57
N SER A 97 -12.86 -9.58 5.09
CA SER A 97 -13.99 -9.14 4.25
C SER A 97 -13.82 -7.77 3.61
N LEU A 98 -13.05 -6.87 4.23
CA LEU A 98 -12.78 -5.56 3.67
C LEU A 98 -11.86 -5.72 2.46
N ILE A 99 -10.73 -6.39 2.65
CA ILE A 99 -9.74 -6.63 1.60
C ILE A 99 -10.34 -7.47 0.46
N ASP A 100 -11.12 -8.50 0.77
CA ASP A 100 -11.79 -9.33 -0.22
C ASP A 100 -12.84 -8.58 -1.05
N SER A 101 -13.38 -7.48 -0.51
CA SER A 101 -14.34 -6.62 -1.22
C SER A 101 -13.68 -5.66 -2.21
N PHE A 102 -12.37 -5.46 -2.11
CA PHE A 102 -11.64 -4.56 -3.00
C PHE A 102 -11.56 -5.14 -4.42
N PRO A 103 -11.63 -4.28 -5.46
CA PRO A 103 -11.36 -4.68 -6.84
C PRO A 103 -10.00 -5.37 -6.96
N LYS A 104 -9.98 -6.51 -7.65
CA LYS A 104 -8.77 -7.30 -7.94
C LYS A 104 -8.27 -6.97 -9.33
N ILE A 105 -6.97 -6.71 -9.45
CA ILE A 105 -6.35 -6.19 -10.67
C ILE A 105 -5.15 -7.06 -11.00
N SER A 106 -5.13 -7.59 -12.22
CA SER A 106 -4.15 -8.58 -12.67
C SER A 106 -3.07 -8.03 -13.59
N ASP A 107 -3.23 -6.81 -14.14
CA ASP A 107 -2.32 -6.19 -15.11
C ASP A 107 -2.10 -4.71 -14.81
N GLY A 108 -0.98 -4.40 -14.15
CA GLY A 108 -0.52 -3.04 -13.84
C GLY A 108 -1.39 -2.30 -12.81
N PHE A 109 -0.88 -1.18 -12.27
CA PHE A 109 -1.74 -0.27 -11.54
C PHE A 109 -2.80 0.28 -12.48
N PRO A 110 -4.08 0.21 -12.08
CA PRO A 110 -5.07 0.83 -12.90
C PRO A 110 -4.87 2.36 -12.78
N THR A 111 -5.05 3.10 -13.88
CA THR A 111 -5.45 4.51 -13.81
C THR A 111 -6.93 4.64 -13.40
N SER A 112 -7.48 3.62 -12.72
CA SER A 112 -8.89 3.49 -12.38
C SER A 112 -9.18 4.37 -11.16
N PRO A 113 -10.37 5.00 -11.10
CA PRO A 113 -10.80 5.83 -9.99
C PRO A 113 -11.00 5.08 -8.65
N ALA A 114 -10.65 3.79 -8.57
CA ALA A 114 -10.84 2.97 -7.39
C ALA A 114 -10.05 3.54 -6.21
N LYS A 115 -10.75 3.82 -5.09
CA LYS A 115 -10.14 4.31 -3.85
C LYS A 115 -9.17 3.27 -3.26
N SER A 116 -9.54 2.00 -3.28
CA SER A 116 -8.69 0.93 -2.78
C SER A 116 -8.77 -0.28 -3.72
N CYS A 117 -7.69 -1.03 -3.86
CA CYS A 117 -7.63 -2.21 -4.72
C CYS A 117 -6.60 -3.24 -4.22
N VAL A 118 -6.76 -4.47 -4.71
CA VAL A 118 -5.79 -5.56 -4.55
C VAL A 118 -5.15 -5.82 -5.91
N ILE A 119 -3.83 -5.80 -5.95
CA ILE A 119 -3.02 -6.01 -7.15
C ILE A 119 -2.41 -7.39 -7.02
N GLU A 120 -2.84 -8.28 -7.91
CA GLU A 120 -2.34 -9.63 -7.95
C GLU A 120 -0.95 -9.61 -8.55
N LEU A 121 0.04 -9.89 -7.72
CA LEU A 121 1.42 -9.92 -8.15
C LEU A 121 1.68 -11.27 -8.79
N GLY A 122 2.36 -11.28 -9.94
CA GLY A 122 2.69 -12.51 -10.67
C GLY A 122 3.67 -13.44 -9.95
N PHE A 123 4.05 -13.12 -8.71
CA PHE A 123 4.98 -13.90 -7.91
C PHE A 123 4.41 -15.25 -7.51
N ASN A 124 5.28 -16.25 -7.51
CA ASN A 124 5.05 -17.54 -6.90
C ASN A 124 6.05 -17.74 -5.76
N ASP A 125 5.78 -18.69 -4.86
CA ASP A 125 6.67 -19.03 -3.73
C ASP A 125 8.14 -19.31 -4.16
N ALA A 126 8.36 -19.73 -5.41
CA ALA A 126 9.69 -19.99 -5.97
C ALA A 126 10.44 -18.72 -6.40
N ASP A 127 9.74 -17.60 -6.57
CA ASP A 127 10.30 -16.32 -7.02
C ASP A 127 10.88 -15.50 -5.85
N LEU A 128 10.50 -15.80 -4.60
CA LEU A 128 10.90 -15.09 -3.37
C LEU A 128 11.68 -16.02 -2.41
N GLY A 129 12.89 -16.43 -2.79
CA GLY A 129 13.83 -17.09 -1.86
C GLY A 129 13.52 -18.53 -1.44
N GLY A 130 12.30 -19.05 -1.63
CA GLY A 130 11.95 -20.45 -1.37
C GLY A 130 11.98 -20.88 0.10
N GLU A 131 12.09 -19.95 1.04
CA GLU A 131 12.09 -20.23 2.47
C GLU A 131 10.67 -20.42 3.03
N GLU A 132 10.53 -21.37 3.97
CA GLU A 132 9.26 -21.68 4.63
C GLU A 132 8.82 -20.58 5.60
N ASP A 133 9.72 -19.64 5.94
CA ASP A 133 9.41 -18.53 6.85
C ASP A 133 8.48 -17.53 6.16
N GLN A 134 7.39 -17.18 6.83
CA GLN A 134 6.45 -16.20 6.33
C GLN A 134 7.06 -14.80 6.37
N GLN A 135 7.83 -14.50 7.42
CA GLN A 135 8.35 -13.16 7.65
C GLN A 135 9.37 -12.78 6.57
N GLU A 136 10.29 -13.69 6.25
CA GLU A 136 11.33 -13.49 5.23
C GLU A 136 10.73 -13.23 3.84
N VAL A 137 9.71 -14.02 3.44
CA VAL A 137 9.02 -13.80 2.16
C VAL A 137 8.29 -12.45 2.11
N MET A 138 7.74 -11.99 3.23
CA MET A 138 7.11 -10.66 3.29
C MET A 138 8.14 -9.55 3.24
N GLU A 139 9.30 -9.71 3.88
CA GLU A 139 10.43 -8.78 3.79
C GLU A 139 10.93 -8.67 2.34
N ASP A 140 11.18 -9.79 1.67
CA ASP A 140 11.57 -9.82 0.24
C ASP A 140 10.53 -9.15 -0.65
N LEU A 141 9.24 -9.39 -0.39
CA LEU A 141 8.15 -8.79 -1.16
C LEU A 141 8.08 -7.28 -0.97
N VAL A 142 8.29 -6.79 0.25
CA VAL A 142 8.36 -5.36 0.55
C VAL A 142 9.55 -4.73 -0.18
N GLU A 143 10.74 -5.34 -0.11
CA GLU A 143 11.94 -4.84 -0.81
C GLU A 143 11.75 -4.79 -2.33
N GLU A 144 11.11 -5.81 -2.91
CA GLU A 144 10.81 -5.86 -4.33
C GLU A 144 9.82 -4.76 -4.74
N LEU A 145 8.76 -4.54 -3.96
CA LEU A 145 7.77 -3.47 -4.21
C LEU A 145 8.36 -2.07 -4.01
N GLN A 146 9.30 -1.89 -3.07
CA GLN A 146 10.03 -0.63 -2.89
C GLN A 146 11.00 -0.36 -4.05
N SER A 147 11.66 -1.40 -4.57
CA SER A 147 12.63 -1.30 -5.67
C SER A 147 11.96 -1.10 -7.02
N ASN A 148 10.77 -1.68 -7.19
CA ASN A 148 9.93 -1.57 -8.38
C ASN A 148 8.56 -1.02 -7.95
N PRO A 149 8.47 0.29 -7.65
CA PRO A 149 7.21 0.90 -7.26
C PRO A 149 6.19 0.61 -8.36
N VAL A 150 5.18 -0.17 -7.96
CA VAL A 150 4.18 -0.72 -8.88
C VAL A 150 3.30 0.44 -9.36
#